data_AF-A0A807ZNQ8-F1
#
_entry.id   AF-A0A807ZNQ8-F1
#
_cell.length_a   1.000
_cell.length_b   1.000
_cell.length_c   1.000
_cell.angle_alpha   90.00
_cell.angle_beta   90.00
_cell.angle_gamma   90.00
#
_symmetry.space_group_name_H-M   'P 1'
#
loop_
_entity.id
_entity.type
_entity.pdbx_description
1 polymer ?
#
loop_
_entity_poly.entity_id
_entity_poly.type
_entity_poly.pdbx_seq_one_letter_code
_entity_poly.pdbx_strand_id
1 'polypeptide(L)'
;MSKKNELLEIRKFCVDSNELCGIWKVIDEQRELLECLQTHSAETLQRCPWIEGWLARTDMFLVNLIRLLDLPDTAPGMGRFPRPWPGSYALKYQTPARSVSSVTTAFG
;
A
#
# COMPACT_ATOMS: atom_id res chain seq x y z
N MET A 1 20.18 -11.59 15.13
CA MET A 1 20.24 -11.11 13.74
C MET A 1 20.43 -9.60 13.77
N SER A 2 21.06 -8.96 12.77
CA SER A 2 21.16 -7.49 12.77
C SER A 2 19.82 -6.88 12.33
N LYS A 3 19.40 -5.75 12.93
CA LYS A 3 18.18 -5.00 12.52
C LYS A 3 18.12 -4.73 11.01
N LYS A 4 19.28 -4.51 10.39
CA LYS A 4 19.39 -4.31 8.94
C LYS A 4 18.98 -5.55 8.14
N ASN A 5 19.31 -6.75 8.64
CA ASN A 5 18.96 -8.00 7.98
C ASN A 5 17.45 -8.26 8.10
N GLU A 6 16.85 -7.97 9.26
CA GLU A 6 15.41 -8.12 9.46
C GLU A 6 14.60 -7.22 8.51
N LEU A 7 15.02 -5.97 8.31
CA LEU A 7 14.40 -5.06 7.35
C LEU A 7 14.52 -5.55 5.91
N LEU A 8 15.66 -6.13 5.53
CA LEU A 8 15.86 -6.71 4.20
C LEU A 8 14.94 -7.92 3.98
N GLU A 9 14.76 -8.77 4.98
CA GLU A 9 13.85 -9.92 4.89
C GLU A 9 12.39 -9.48 4.77
N ILE A 10 11.95 -8.46 5.53
CA ILE A 10 10.60 -7.90 5.41
C ILE A 10 10.40 -7.31 4.01
N ARG A 11 11.37 -6.53 3.53
CA ARG A 11 11.31 -5.93 2.19
C ARG A 11 11.22 -7.00 1.12
N LYS A 12 12.02 -8.06 1.23
CA LYS A 12 11.98 -9.20 0.31
C LYS A 12 10.63 -9.91 0.35
N PHE A 13 10.11 -10.18 1.55
CA PHE A 13 8.79 -10.78 1.73
C PHE A 13 7.68 -9.95 1.04
N CYS A 14 7.67 -8.64 1.23
CA CYS A 14 6.70 -7.76 0.58
C CYS A 14 6.77 -7.77 -0.95
N VAL A 15 7.92 -8.08 -1.55
CA VAL A 15 8.08 -8.12 -3.02
C VAL A 15 7.79 -9.52 -3.57
N ASP A 16 8.30 -10.56 -2.92
CA ASP A 16 8.33 -11.92 -3.47
C ASP A 16 7.09 -12.75 -3.11
N SER A 17 6.27 -12.30 -2.15
CA SER A 17 5.03 -13.01 -1.77
C SER A 17 4.00 -13.04 -2.91
N ASN A 18 2.94 -13.85 -2.74
CA ASN A 18 1.79 -13.90 -3.66
C ASN A 18 2.17 -14.04 -5.14
N GLU A 19 2.95 -15.08 -5.46
CA GLU A 19 3.32 -15.40 -6.85
C GLU A 19 4.03 -14.23 -7.56
N LEU A 20 4.96 -13.57 -6.85
CA LEU A 20 5.78 -12.45 -7.36
C LEU A 20 5.04 -11.13 -7.60
N CYS A 21 3.78 -11.01 -7.17
CA CYS A 21 3.05 -9.73 -7.17
C CYS A 21 3.04 -9.05 -5.79
N GLY A 22 3.55 -9.74 -4.78
CA GLY A 22 3.89 -9.19 -3.48
C GLY A 22 2.72 -8.57 -2.73
N ILE A 23 3.04 -7.52 -2.01
CA ILE A 23 2.12 -6.64 -1.28
C ILE A 23 1.22 -5.83 -2.22
N TRP A 24 1.65 -5.55 -3.45
CA TRP A 24 0.82 -4.83 -4.42
C TRP A 24 -0.43 -5.63 -4.78
N LYS A 25 -0.32 -6.96 -4.90
CA LYS A 25 -1.49 -7.85 -5.10
C LYS A 25 -2.44 -7.82 -3.91
N VAL A 26 -1.92 -7.82 -2.68
CA VAL A 26 -2.77 -7.71 -1.49
C VAL A 26 -3.54 -6.40 -1.49
N ILE A 27 -2.88 -5.28 -1.79
CA ILE A 27 -3.53 -3.97 -1.90
C ILE A 27 -4.59 -4.00 -2.99
N ASP A 28 -4.26 -4.55 -4.15
CA ASP A 28 -5.15 -4.67 -5.30
C ASP A 28 -6.43 -5.46 -4.96
N GLU A 29 -6.29 -6.68 -4.43
CA GLU A 29 -7.39 -7.57 -4.06
C GLU A 29 -8.30 -6.97 -2.98
N GLN A 30 -7.74 -6.21 -2.03
CA GLN A 30 -8.57 -5.48 -1.05
C GLN A 30 -9.43 -4.41 -1.72
N ARG A 31 -8.89 -3.71 -2.72
CA ARG A 31 -9.63 -2.72 -3.51
C ARG A 31 -10.66 -3.41 -4.41
N GLU A 32 -10.34 -4.55 -5.01
CA GLU A 32 -11.27 -5.37 -5.79
C GLU A 32 -12.45 -5.84 -4.95
N LEU A 33 -12.19 -6.27 -3.71
CA LEU A 33 -13.24 -6.68 -2.78
C LEU A 33 -14.22 -5.53 -2.52
N LEU A 34 -13.73 -4.29 -2.36
CA LEU A 34 -14.62 -3.14 -2.20
C LEU A 34 -15.44 -2.87 -3.46
N GLU A 35 -14.83 -2.89 -4.66
CA GLU A 35 -15.56 -2.74 -5.93
C GLU A 35 -16.63 -3.83 -6.10
N CYS A 36 -16.30 -5.08 -5.75
CA CYS A 36 -17.21 -6.21 -5.79
C CYS A 36 -18.40 -6.01 -4.84
N LEU A 37 -18.14 -5.58 -3.60
CA LEU A 37 -19.19 -5.27 -2.64
C LEU A 37 -20.07 -4.10 -3.11
N GLN A 38 -19.48 -3.04 -3.67
CA GLN A 38 -20.22 -1.91 -4.22
C GLN A 38 -21.10 -2.32 -5.40
N THR A 39 -20.60 -3.21 -6.27
CA THR A 39 -21.30 -3.64 -7.49
C THR A 39 -22.40 -4.65 -7.20
N HIS A 40 -22.14 -5.62 -6.32
CA HIS A 40 -22.99 -6.79 -6.14
C HIS A 40 -23.74 -6.81 -4.80
N SER A 41 -23.34 -5.99 -3.82
CA SER A 41 -23.90 -6.03 -2.47
C SER A 41 -23.95 -4.65 -1.80
N ALA A 42 -24.38 -3.62 -2.54
CA ALA A 42 -24.46 -2.26 -2.03
C ALA A 42 -25.31 -2.13 -0.76
N GLU A 43 -26.38 -2.93 -0.62
CA GLU A 43 -27.20 -2.98 0.60
C GLU A 43 -26.37 -3.35 1.84
N THR A 44 -25.42 -4.29 1.69
CA THR A 44 -24.51 -4.69 2.77
C THR A 44 -23.66 -3.50 3.22
N LEU A 45 -23.15 -2.71 2.29
CA LEU A 45 -22.37 -1.51 2.62
C LEU A 45 -23.24 -0.42 3.26
N GLN A 46 -24.50 -0.29 2.86
CA GLN A 46 -25.45 0.64 3.50
C GLN A 46 -25.76 0.24 4.95
N ARG A 47 -25.94 -1.06 5.21
CA ARG A 47 -26.23 -1.58 6.56
C ARG A 47 -24.99 -1.63 7.44
N CYS A 48 -23.83 -1.86 6.84
CA CYS A 48 -22.54 -2.03 7.52
C CYS A 48 -21.49 -1.05 6.96
N PRO A 49 -21.67 0.28 7.12
CA PRO A 49 -20.75 1.27 6.55
C PRO A 49 -19.33 1.20 7.12
N TRP A 50 -19.17 0.53 8.28
CA TRP A 50 -17.86 0.28 8.88
C TRP A 50 -16.96 -0.64 8.02
N ILE A 51 -17.51 -1.41 7.08
CA ILE A 51 -16.75 -2.29 6.18
C ILE A 51 -15.81 -1.46 5.30
N GLU A 52 -16.31 -0.40 4.66
CA GLU A 52 -15.47 0.48 3.83
C GLU A 52 -14.39 1.14 4.67
N GLY A 53 -14.74 1.64 5.86
CA GLY A 53 -13.76 2.24 6.77
C GLY A 53 -12.70 1.24 7.25
N TRP A 54 -13.05 -0.04 7.40
CA TRP A 54 -12.09 -1.09 7.73
C TRP A 54 -11.14 -1.36 6.57
N LEU A 55 -11.67 -1.54 5.35
CA LEU A 55 -10.85 -1.72 4.15
C LEU A 55 -9.94 -0.50 3.91
N ALA A 56 -10.42 0.72 4.13
CA ALA A 56 -9.64 1.94 3.99
C ALA A 56 -8.44 2.00 4.96
N ARG A 57 -8.63 1.59 6.22
CA ARG A 57 -7.53 1.55 7.20
C ARG A 57 -6.51 0.48 6.86
N THR A 58 -6.95 -0.67 6.36
CA THR A 58 -6.06 -1.74 5.89
C THR A 58 -5.25 -1.26 4.67
N ASP A 59 -5.91 -0.62 3.71
CA ASP A 59 -5.25 -0.04 2.54
C ASP A 59 -4.17 0.97 2.93
N MET A 60 -4.51 1.92 3.80
CA MET A 60 -3.55 2.89 4.33
C MET A 60 -2.37 2.23 5.03
N PHE A 61 -2.61 1.18 5.82
CA PHE A 61 -1.54 0.46 6.51
C PHE A 61 -0.57 -0.19 5.51
N LEU A 62 -1.09 -0.89 4.51
CA LEU A 62 -0.29 -1.57 3.49
C LEU A 62 0.48 -0.58 2.60
N VAL A 63 -0.17 0.52 2.18
CA VAL A 63 0.48 1.58 1.40
C VAL A 63 1.54 2.32 2.21
N ASN A 64 1.34 2.53 3.51
CA ASN A 64 2.37 3.12 4.35
C ASN A 64 3.54 2.16 4.57
N LEU A 65 3.28 0.85 4.66
CA LEU A 65 4.33 -0.16 4.77
C LEU A 65 5.25 -0.15 3.55
N ILE A 66 4.71 -0.11 2.32
CA ILE A 66 5.56 -0.03 1.11
C ILE A 66 6.41 1.24 1.12
N ARG A 67 5.84 2.38 1.53
CA ARG A 67 6.56 3.67 1.59
C ARG A 67 7.64 3.68 2.65
N LEU A 68 7.41 3.06 3.80
CA LEU A 68 8.41 2.91 4.86
C LEU A 68 9.58 1.99 4.44
N LEU A 69 9.35 1.10 3.49
CA LEU A 69 10.35 0.17 2.93
C LEU A 69 11.01 0.70 1.64
N ASP A 70 10.76 1.96 1.28
CA ASP A 70 11.19 2.58 0.02
C ASP A 70 10.87 1.71 -1.20
N LEU A 71 9.69 1.09 -1.20
CA LEU A 71 9.13 0.37 -2.34
C LEU A 71 8.26 1.31 -3.18
N PRO A 72 8.19 1.12 -4.52
CA PRO A 72 7.33 1.94 -5.36
C PRO A 72 5.84 1.72 -5.05
N ASP A 73 5.03 2.76 -5.21
CA ASP A 73 3.57 2.69 -5.00
C ASP A 73 2.89 1.72 -6.00
N THR A 74 3.50 1.47 -7.16
CA THR A 74 3.05 0.52 -8.17
C THR A 74 4.03 -0.63 -8.36
N ALA A 75 3.53 -1.81 -8.69
CA ALA A 75 4.39 -2.96 -8.95
C ALA A 75 5.22 -2.73 -10.23
N PRO A 76 6.54 -3.00 -10.21
CA PRO A 76 7.40 -2.82 -11.39
C PRO A 76 6.88 -3.58 -12.60
N GLY A 77 6.76 -2.89 -13.74
CA GLY A 77 6.30 -3.48 -14.99
C GLY A 77 4.78 -3.71 -15.09
N MET A 78 4.00 -3.40 -14.05
CA MET A 78 2.55 -3.67 -14.02
C MET A 78 1.68 -2.41 -14.09
N GLY A 79 2.08 -1.40 -14.85
CA GLY A 79 1.24 -0.23 -15.14
C GLY A 79 0.61 0.43 -13.91
N ARG A 80 -0.73 0.52 -13.88
CA ARG A 80 -1.54 1.05 -12.76
C ARG A 80 -1.97 -0.03 -11.77
N PHE A 81 -1.08 -0.97 -11.46
CA PHE A 81 -1.28 -1.99 -10.44
C PHE A 81 -0.52 -1.61 -9.17
N PRO A 82 -1.17 -1.54 -8.00
CA PRO A 82 -2.58 -1.84 -7.74
C PRO A 82 -3.55 -0.78 -8.28
N ARG A 83 -4.81 -1.19 -8.53
CA ARG A 83 -5.92 -0.30 -8.93
C ARG A 83 -6.10 0.86 -7.95
N PRO A 84 -6.62 2.04 -8.34
CA PRO A 84 -6.90 3.12 -7.40
C PRO A 84 -7.90 2.72 -6.29
N TRP A 85 -7.91 3.45 -5.17
CA TRP A 85 -8.91 3.24 -4.12
C TRP A 85 -10.33 3.57 -4.64
N PRO A 86 -11.30 2.64 -4.57
CA PRO A 86 -12.64 2.81 -5.14
C PRO A 86 -13.66 3.38 -4.13
N GLY A 87 -13.25 3.56 -2.86
CA GLY A 87 -14.12 4.05 -1.80
C GLY A 87 -14.21 5.57 -1.73
N SER A 88 -15.21 6.03 -1.00
CA SER A 88 -15.41 7.43 -0.59
C SER A 88 -14.56 7.85 0.61
N TYR A 89 -14.03 6.89 1.37
CA TYR A 89 -13.22 7.16 2.56
C TYR A 89 -11.98 7.98 2.23
N ALA A 90 -11.79 9.09 2.95
CA ALA A 90 -10.64 9.97 2.76
C ALA A 90 -9.36 9.32 3.27
N LEU A 91 -8.50 8.86 2.36
CA LEU A 91 -7.23 8.22 2.69
C LEU A 91 -6.17 9.26 3.04
N LYS A 92 -5.40 8.98 4.09
CA LYS A 92 -4.27 9.81 4.53
C LYS A 92 -3.00 8.97 4.58
N TYR A 93 -2.37 8.79 3.43
CA TYR A 93 -1.10 8.08 3.37
C TYR A 93 0.04 8.91 3.94
N GLN A 94 1.01 8.24 4.55
CA GLN A 94 2.28 8.86 4.95
C GLN A 94 3.00 9.34 3.69
N THR A 95 3.47 10.58 3.71
CA THR A 95 4.45 11.04 2.72
C THR A 95 5.76 10.30 3.00
N PRO A 96 6.44 9.72 2.00
CA PRO A 96 7.78 9.20 2.23
C PRO A 96 8.62 10.33 2.85
N ALA A 97 9.33 10.03 3.94
CA ALA A 97 10.34 10.95 4.43
C ALA A 97 11.34 11.11 3.29
N ARG A 98 11.32 12.25 2.59
CA ARG A 98 12.36 12.56 1.59
C ARG A 98 13.68 12.27 2.28
N SER A 99 14.48 11.40 1.68
CA SER A 99 15.89 11.34 2.04
C SER A 99 16.41 12.77 1.92
N VAL A 100 16.73 13.37 3.06
CA VAL A 100 17.47 14.61 3.08
C VAL A 100 18.84 14.20 2.56
N SER A 101 19.03 14.27 1.25
CA SER A 101 20.36 14.29 0.67
C SER A 101 21.03 15.51 1.26
N SER A 102 21.96 15.28 2.19
CA SER A 102 22.87 16.29 2.69
C SER A 102 23.56 16.92 1.48
N VAL A 103 23.10 18.10 1.06
CA VAL A 103 23.86 18.97 0.18
C VAL A 103 25.03 19.46 1.03
N THR A 104 26.16 18.75 0.96
CA THR A 104 27.43 19.30 1.39
C THR A 104 27.80 20.38 0.39
N THR A 105 27.41 21.62 0.67
CA THR A 105 28.03 22.78 0.03
C THR A 105 29.46 22.85 0.54
N ALA A 106 30.40 22.33 -0.25
CA ALA A 106 31.81 22.63 -0.09
C ALA A 106 32.04 24.06 -0.60
N PHE A 107 32.22 25.02 0.32
CA PHE A 107 33.00 26.22 0.06
C PHE A 107 34.38 26.00 0.67
N GLY A 108 35.40 25.99 -0.18
CA GLY A 108 36.82 25.93 0.13
C GLY A 108 37.61 26.26 -1.12
#